data_AF-A0A1I4CNI4-F1
#
_entry.id   AF-A0A1I4CNI4-F1
#
_cell.length_a   1.000
_cell.length_b   1.000
_cell.length_c   1.000
_cell.angle_alpha   90.00
_cell.angle_beta   90.00
_cell.angle_gamma   90.00
#
_symmetry.space_group_name_H-M   'P 1'
#
loop_
_entity.id
_entity.type
_entity.pdbx_description
1 polymer ?
#
loop_
_entity_poly.entity_id
_entity_poly.type
_entity_poly.pdbx_seq_one_letter_code
_entity_poly.pdbx_strand_id
1 'polypeptide(L)'
;MNLHLFIPSLFWSDRACPEIYHDLPMRSLEVLLSKSKVSISPASDLNTWLCQIFNIEKQLDWPVAPIMLHADCPEQTAATNKDYWLRADPVHLRIEQNHIMLADHHIFDLSKEEAIQFANEINRYLSDDELSLIPFHPYRWYIRLANIPEIYTQTLSSATCKNINYLLPIGKDSMKWHRIFNEIQMLLFEHPLNQARAARDQVAVNSIWFWGGGRIPQDVHSSYSQVWSDENLSQALAEISNTTHNKLPENIDHWIQTNTSENQLVILDNLLNEDKYNNAYKWRENLKELERIWFMPLYTALKNNQINKLIISTTNENVTYDFVITRNNLWKFWATIKPLSYYAVNQK
;
A
#
# COMPACT_ATOMS: atom_id res chain seq x y z
N MET A 1 18.47 0.68 -19.85
CA MET A 1 17.55 0.53 -18.71
C MET A 1 16.51 1.64 -18.69
N ASN A 2 15.24 1.28 -18.52
CA ASN A 2 14.11 2.14 -18.21
C ASN A 2 13.69 1.84 -16.76
N LEU A 3 13.61 2.88 -15.95
CA LEU A 3 13.29 2.76 -14.54
C LEU A 3 11.97 3.47 -14.23
N HIS A 4 11.08 2.77 -13.55
CA HIS A 4 9.88 3.33 -12.95
C HIS A 4 10.01 3.28 -11.43
N LEU A 5 10.07 4.44 -10.80
CA LEU A 5 10.15 4.62 -9.37
C LEU A 5 8.78 5.07 -8.85
N PHE A 6 8.10 4.22 -8.10
CA PHE A 6 6.84 4.55 -7.44
C PHE A 6 7.08 4.91 -5.98
N ILE A 7 6.63 6.10 -5.57
CA ILE A 7 6.81 6.64 -4.23
C ILE A 7 5.46 7.21 -3.78
N PRO A 8 4.61 6.40 -3.11
CA PRO A 8 3.36 6.91 -2.56
C PRO A 8 3.64 8.00 -1.50
N SER A 9 2.81 9.04 -1.46
CA SER A 9 2.98 10.17 -0.53
C SER A 9 4.33 10.90 -0.66
N LEU A 10 4.89 11.01 -1.88
CA LEU A 10 6.08 11.85 -2.14
C LEU A 10 5.84 13.33 -1.78
N PHE A 11 4.58 13.76 -1.83
CA PHE A 11 4.15 15.06 -1.35
C PHE A 11 3.28 14.88 -0.11
N TRP A 12 3.62 15.62 0.94
CA TRP A 12 2.86 15.69 2.19
C TRP A 12 1.39 16.02 1.94
N SER A 13 0.49 15.25 2.54
CA SER A 13 -0.96 15.33 2.33
C SER A 13 -1.60 16.55 3.01
N ASP A 14 -1.14 16.93 4.19
CA ASP A 14 -1.68 18.10 4.91
C ASP A 14 -1.16 19.42 4.33
N ARG A 15 -2.03 20.06 3.53
CA ARG A 15 -1.75 21.33 2.86
C ARG A 15 -1.72 22.52 3.82
N ALA A 16 -2.17 22.36 5.06
CA ALA A 16 -2.15 23.43 6.05
C ALA A 16 -0.74 23.73 6.59
N CYS A 17 0.23 22.83 6.37
CA CYS A 17 1.61 23.00 6.84
C CYS A 17 2.62 23.04 5.67
N PRO A 18 2.67 24.12 4.87
CA PRO A 18 3.66 24.26 3.80
C PRO A 18 5.10 24.38 4.32
N GLU A 19 5.30 24.72 5.60
CA GLU A 19 6.60 24.87 6.25
C GLU A 19 7.37 23.55 6.31
N ILE A 20 6.69 22.41 6.17
CA ILE A 20 7.33 21.08 6.13
C ILE A 20 8.41 20.98 5.04
N TYR A 21 8.28 21.77 3.96
CA TYR A 21 9.21 21.81 2.84
C TYR A 21 10.40 22.76 3.04
N HIS A 22 10.44 23.57 4.11
CA HIS A 22 11.53 24.52 4.36
C HIS A 22 12.85 23.76 4.61
N ASP A 23 13.95 24.28 4.06
CA ASP A 23 15.33 23.80 4.28
C ASP A 23 15.55 22.33 3.91
N LEU A 24 14.76 21.81 2.95
CA LEU A 24 14.95 20.49 2.40
C LEU A 24 15.98 20.54 1.24
N PRO A 25 17.08 19.77 1.29
CA PRO A 25 18.12 19.78 0.27
C PRO A 25 17.75 18.95 -0.99
N MET A 26 16.56 19.17 -1.58
CA MET A 26 15.94 18.31 -2.62
C MET A 26 16.44 18.59 -4.04
N ARG A 27 17.73 18.93 -4.21
CA ARG A 27 18.20 19.52 -5.46
C ARG A 27 18.01 18.59 -6.67
N SER A 28 18.29 17.31 -6.51
CA SER A 28 18.20 16.33 -7.60
C SER A 28 16.74 16.06 -7.92
N LEU A 29 15.92 15.78 -6.90
CA LEU A 29 14.47 15.61 -7.06
C LEU A 29 13.83 16.81 -7.76
N GLU A 30 14.07 18.03 -7.29
CA GLU A 30 13.52 19.26 -7.88
C GLU A 30 13.90 19.41 -9.36
N VAL A 31 15.13 19.08 -9.73
CA VAL A 31 15.58 19.10 -11.14
C VAL A 31 14.85 18.03 -11.95
N LEU A 32 14.72 16.81 -11.42
CA LEU A 32 14.03 15.71 -12.09
C LEU A 32 12.56 16.07 -12.34
N LEU A 33 11.86 16.57 -11.32
CA LEU A 33 10.46 16.98 -11.43
C LEU A 33 10.30 18.16 -12.40
N SER A 34 11.13 19.21 -12.28
CA SER A 34 11.05 20.44 -13.10
C SER A 34 11.30 20.22 -14.58
N LYS A 35 12.08 19.21 -14.94
CA LYS A 35 12.43 18.94 -16.34
C LYS A 35 11.59 17.84 -16.98
N SER A 36 10.86 17.08 -16.17
CA SER A 36 9.98 16.00 -16.63
C SER A 36 8.84 16.49 -17.53
N LYS A 37 8.19 15.54 -18.20
CA LYS A 37 6.83 15.68 -18.73
C LYS A 37 5.88 15.07 -17.69
N VAL A 38 4.87 15.83 -17.28
CA VAL A 38 3.91 15.40 -16.27
C VAL A 38 2.65 14.85 -16.94
N SER A 39 2.18 13.69 -16.48
CA SER A 39 0.81 13.21 -16.70
C SER A 39 0.10 13.07 -15.36
N ILE A 40 -1.22 13.26 -15.40
CA ILE A 40 -2.11 13.21 -14.23
C ILE A 40 -3.17 12.16 -14.51
N SER A 41 -3.44 11.32 -13.53
CA SER A 41 -4.53 10.34 -13.54
C SER A 41 -5.29 10.39 -12.22
N PRO A 42 -6.48 9.78 -12.12
CA PRO A 42 -7.24 9.74 -10.88
C PRO A 42 -6.42 9.18 -9.71
N ALA A 43 -6.67 9.67 -8.50
CA ALA A 43 -6.08 9.09 -7.30
C ALA A 43 -6.37 7.59 -7.20
N SER A 44 -5.35 6.87 -6.75
CA SER A 44 -5.46 5.48 -6.34
C SER A 44 -4.61 5.26 -5.11
N ASP A 45 -5.09 4.48 -4.14
CA ASP A 45 -4.21 4.01 -3.08
C ASP A 45 -3.14 3.05 -3.63
N LEU A 46 -2.08 2.82 -2.86
CA LEU A 46 -0.98 1.93 -3.23
C LEU A 46 -1.47 0.59 -3.81
N ASN A 47 -2.44 -0.07 -3.17
CA ASN A 47 -2.91 -1.38 -3.64
C ASN A 47 -3.62 -1.29 -4.98
N THR A 48 -4.51 -0.30 -5.14
CA THR A 48 -5.19 -0.03 -6.41
C THR A 48 -4.19 0.25 -7.52
N TRP A 49 -3.19 1.12 -7.25
CA TRP A 49 -2.16 1.46 -8.21
C TRP A 49 -1.34 0.23 -8.64
N LEU A 50 -0.96 -0.62 -7.68
CA LEU A 50 -0.25 -1.87 -7.95
C LEU A 50 -1.08 -2.85 -8.80
N CYS A 51 -2.36 -3.04 -8.47
CA CYS A 51 -3.23 -3.88 -9.31
C CYS A 51 -3.34 -3.35 -10.74
N GLN A 52 -3.45 -2.03 -10.90
CA GLN A 52 -3.51 -1.39 -12.22
C GLN A 52 -2.21 -1.58 -13.02
N ILE A 53 -1.04 -1.37 -12.40
CA ILE A 53 0.24 -1.44 -13.10
C ILE A 53 0.63 -2.87 -13.51
N PHE A 54 0.12 -3.88 -12.80
CA PHE A 54 0.25 -5.30 -13.15
C PHE A 54 -0.90 -5.82 -14.02
N ASN A 55 -1.75 -4.93 -14.54
CA ASN A 55 -2.89 -5.26 -15.40
C ASN A 55 -3.88 -6.28 -14.79
N ILE A 56 -4.06 -6.23 -13.47
CA ILE A 56 -5.06 -7.06 -12.79
C ILE A 56 -6.45 -6.56 -13.20
N GLU A 57 -7.33 -7.47 -13.59
CA GLU A 57 -8.72 -7.12 -13.84
C GLU A 57 -9.47 -6.92 -12.51
N LYS A 58 -10.14 -5.78 -12.37
CA LYS A 58 -10.99 -5.51 -11.20
C LYS A 58 -12.24 -6.39 -11.28
N GLN A 59 -12.54 -7.10 -10.19
CA GLN A 59 -13.78 -7.86 -10.03
C GLN A 59 -14.84 -6.93 -9.40
N LEU A 60 -15.55 -7.38 -8.35
CA LEU A 60 -16.29 -6.45 -7.49
C LEU A 60 -15.32 -5.45 -6.85
N ASP A 61 -14.23 -5.96 -6.29
CA ASP A 61 -13.09 -5.21 -5.78
C ASP A 61 -11.79 -5.64 -6.49
N TRP A 62 -10.68 -5.02 -6.12
CA TRP A 62 -9.37 -5.52 -6.49
C TRP A 62 -9.11 -6.83 -5.74
N PRO A 63 -8.77 -7.93 -6.43
CA PRO A 63 -8.65 -9.27 -5.83
C PRO A 63 -7.34 -9.42 -5.02
N VAL A 64 -7.09 -8.50 -4.09
CA VAL A 64 -5.87 -8.48 -3.26
C VAL A 64 -5.80 -9.68 -2.34
N ALA A 65 -6.93 -10.12 -1.77
CA ALA A 65 -7.00 -11.26 -0.87
C ALA A 65 -6.48 -12.56 -1.47
N PRO A 66 -6.98 -13.05 -2.62
CA PRO A 66 -6.46 -14.28 -3.21
C PRO A 66 -5.01 -14.14 -3.72
N ILE A 67 -4.59 -12.96 -4.17
CA ILE A 67 -3.20 -12.70 -4.60
C ILE A 67 -2.25 -12.82 -3.41
N MET A 68 -2.56 -12.17 -2.29
CA MET A 68 -1.79 -12.25 -1.07
C MET A 68 -1.81 -13.65 -0.46
N LEU A 69 -2.95 -14.36 -0.54
CA LEU A 69 -3.06 -15.75 -0.10
C LEU A 69 -2.12 -16.66 -0.89
N HIS A 70 -1.96 -16.44 -2.21
CA HIS A 70 -1.01 -17.20 -3.01
C HIS A 70 0.43 -17.06 -2.50
N ALA A 71 0.85 -15.85 -2.13
CA ALA A 71 2.18 -15.63 -1.57
C ALA A 71 2.35 -16.21 -0.15
N ASP A 72 1.32 -16.08 0.72
CA ASP A 72 1.38 -16.59 2.10
C ASP A 72 1.21 -18.12 2.18
N CYS A 73 0.40 -18.73 1.31
CA CYS A 73 0.12 -20.18 1.28
C CYS A 73 -0.30 -20.66 -0.13
N PRO A 74 0.67 -20.97 -1.03
CA PRO A 74 0.39 -21.39 -2.40
C PRO A 74 -0.49 -22.64 -2.51
N GLU A 75 -0.30 -23.62 -1.61
CA GLU A 75 -1.04 -24.88 -1.59
C GLU A 75 -2.54 -24.66 -1.37
N GLN A 76 -2.90 -23.75 -0.45
CA GLN A 76 -4.28 -23.42 -0.15
C GLN A 76 -4.95 -22.75 -1.36
N THR A 77 -4.26 -21.82 -2.01
CA THR A 77 -4.77 -21.15 -3.22
C THR A 77 -4.98 -22.13 -4.36
N ALA A 78 -4.05 -23.07 -4.57
CA ALA A 78 -4.20 -24.11 -5.60
C ALA A 78 -5.41 -25.02 -5.34
N ALA A 79 -5.65 -25.41 -4.09
CA ALA A 79 -6.79 -26.23 -3.70
C ALA A 79 -8.15 -25.51 -3.78
N THR A 80 -8.15 -24.17 -3.72
CA THR A 80 -9.36 -23.33 -3.59
C THR A 80 -9.47 -22.27 -4.69
N ASN A 81 -8.94 -22.55 -5.87
CA ASN A 81 -8.87 -21.58 -6.97
C ASN A 81 -10.23 -21.04 -7.46
N LYS A 82 -11.34 -21.71 -7.14
CA LYS A 82 -12.71 -21.27 -7.46
C LYS A 82 -13.38 -20.46 -6.34
N ASP A 83 -12.80 -20.46 -5.15
CA ASP A 83 -13.41 -19.85 -3.99
C ASP A 83 -13.15 -18.35 -3.95
N TYR A 84 -14.06 -17.64 -3.31
CA TYR A 84 -13.93 -16.22 -3.12
C TYR A 84 -13.25 -15.94 -1.78
N TRP A 85 -12.25 -15.06 -1.78
CA TRP A 85 -11.47 -14.73 -0.60
C TRP A 85 -11.58 -13.24 -0.29
N LEU A 86 -11.64 -12.91 1.00
CA LEU A 86 -11.53 -11.55 1.52
C LEU A 86 -10.34 -11.46 2.47
N ARG A 87 -9.68 -10.30 2.52
CA ARG A 87 -8.81 -9.94 3.65
C ARG A 87 -9.67 -9.59 4.85
N ALA A 88 -9.16 -9.87 6.03
CA ALA A 88 -9.84 -9.64 7.30
C ALA A 88 -8.81 -9.16 8.35
N ASP A 89 -8.12 -8.06 8.03
CA ASP A 89 -6.94 -7.66 8.78
C ASP A 89 -7.30 -7.17 10.18
N PRO A 90 -6.58 -7.58 11.23
CA PRO A 90 -6.81 -7.08 12.58
C PRO A 90 -6.56 -5.56 12.62
N VAL A 91 -7.43 -4.83 13.32
CA VAL A 91 -7.33 -3.37 13.45
C VAL A 91 -7.72 -2.90 14.85
N HIS A 92 -7.33 -1.67 15.16
CA HIS A 92 -7.79 -0.94 16.32
C HIS A 92 -8.73 0.19 15.91
N LEU A 93 -9.93 0.23 16.47
CA LEU A 93 -10.90 1.29 16.30
C LEU A 93 -10.89 2.18 17.53
N ARG A 94 -10.64 3.47 17.33
CA ARG A 94 -10.70 4.51 18.37
C ARG A 94 -11.90 5.40 18.14
N ILE A 95 -12.68 5.63 19.18
CA ILE A 95 -13.76 6.61 19.17
C ILE A 95 -13.16 7.99 19.38
N GLU A 96 -13.42 8.92 18.46
CA GLU A 96 -13.04 10.32 18.54
C GLU A 96 -14.26 11.22 18.42
N GLN A 97 -14.64 11.90 19.50
CA GLN A 97 -15.77 12.84 19.60
C GLN A 97 -17.05 12.38 18.86
N ASN A 98 -17.11 12.53 17.54
CA ASN A 98 -18.26 12.20 16.68
C ASN A 98 -17.97 11.13 15.60
N HIS A 99 -16.82 10.45 15.61
CA HIS A 99 -16.47 9.46 14.59
C HIS A 99 -15.59 8.32 15.13
N ILE A 100 -15.44 7.28 14.32
CA ILE A 100 -14.58 6.13 14.61
C ILE A 100 -13.39 6.20 13.65
N MET A 101 -12.18 6.26 14.22
CA MET A 101 -10.94 6.18 13.47
C MET A 101 -10.38 4.76 13.50
N LEU A 102 -9.92 4.28 12.34
CA LEU A 102 -9.23 3.01 12.21
C LEU A 102 -7.73 3.22 12.25
N ALA A 103 -7.05 2.39 13.03
CA ALA A 103 -5.60 2.26 13.02
C ALA A 103 -5.22 0.81 12.72
N ASP A 104 -4.23 0.64 11.84
CA ASP A 104 -3.74 -0.65 11.40
C ASP A 104 -2.56 -1.14 12.26
N HIS A 105 -1.88 -2.19 11.81
CA HIS A 105 -0.80 -2.85 12.54
C HIS A 105 0.43 -1.97 12.84
N HIS A 106 0.51 -0.73 12.33
CA HIS A 106 1.64 0.15 12.64
C HIS A 106 1.60 0.73 14.05
N ILE A 107 0.46 0.61 14.76
CA ILE A 107 0.34 1.12 16.14
C ILE A 107 0.27 0.02 17.21
N PHE A 108 0.29 -1.25 16.81
CA PHE A 108 0.20 -2.37 17.74
C PHE A 108 0.99 -3.58 17.24
N ASP A 109 1.62 -4.29 18.18
CA ASP A 109 2.28 -5.55 17.88
C ASP A 109 1.36 -6.72 18.17
N LEU A 110 1.31 -7.71 17.27
CA LEU A 110 0.55 -8.94 17.43
C LEU A 110 1.44 -10.14 17.13
N SER A 111 1.50 -11.09 18.06
CA SER A 111 2.18 -12.38 17.83
C SER A 111 1.32 -13.32 16.98
N LYS A 112 1.95 -14.35 16.39
CA LYS A 112 1.23 -15.37 15.64
C LYS A 112 0.27 -16.15 16.54
N GLU A 113 0.68 -16.42 17.77
CA GLU A 113 -0.10 -17.12 18.78
C GLU A 113 -1.34 -16.33 19.21
N GLU A 114 -1.21 -15.01 19.40
CA GLU A 114 -2.36 -14.14 19.67
C GLU A 114 -3.30 -14.09 18.47
N ALA A 115 -2.78 -13.97 17.25
CA ALA A 115 -3.60 -13.96 16.04
C ALA A 115 -4.42 -15.25 15.86
N ILE A 116 -3.82 -16.41 16.12
CA ILE A 116 -4.53 -17.70 16.11
C ILE A 116 -5.62 -17.74 17.18
N GLN A 117 -5.35 -17.26 18.40
CA GLN A 117 -6.34 -17.24 19.47
C GLN A 117 -7.54 -16.35 19.16
N PHE A 118 -7.29 -15.13 18.66
CA PHE A 118 -8.38 -14.23 18.23
C PHE A 118 -9.19 -14.86 17.09
N ALA A 119 -8.53 -15.42 16.08
CA ALA A 119 -9.23 -16.06 14.97
C ALA A 119 -10.06 -17.27 15.42
N ASN A 120 -9.58 -18.06 16.40
CA ASN A 120 -10.34 -19.20 16.93
C ASN A 120 -11.61 -18.76 17.68
N GLU A 121 -11.57 -17.65 18.43
CA GLU A 121 -12.76 -17.08 19.06
C GLU A 121 -13.75 -16.60 17.98
N ILE A 122 -13.26 -15.85 16.99
CA ILE A 122 -14.09 -15.33 15.89
C ILE A 122 -14.70 -16.48 15.07
N ASN A 123 -13.95 -17.53 14.75
CA ASN A 123 -14.47 -18.68 13.99
C ASN A 123 -15.60 -19.42 14.69
N ARG A 124 -15.55 -19.52 16.04
CA ARG A 124 -16.67 -20.09 16.81
C ARG A 124 -17.95 -19.29 16.62
N TYR A 125 -17.83 -17.98 16.48
CA TYR A 125 -18.96 -17.09 16.20
C TYR A 125 -19.42 -17.17 14.74
N LEU A 126 -18.48 -17.21 13.79
CA LEU A 126 -18.77 -17.24 12.35
C LEU A 126 -19.31 -18.58 11.82
N SER A 127 -19.41 -19.60 12.67
CA SER A 127 -19.82 -20.95 12.29
C SER A 127 -21.22 -21.01 11.65
N ASP A 128 -22.13 -20.13 12.07
CA ASP A 128 -23.49 -20.05 11.53
C ASP A 128 -23.58 -19.36 10.16
N ASP A 129 -22.55 -18.58 9.78
CA ASP A 129 -22.52 -17.78 8.56
C ASP A 129 -21.75 -18.45 7.40
N GLU A 130 -21.30 -19.70 7.58
CA GLU A 130 -20.45 -20.48 6.65
C GLU A 130 -19.14 -19.75 6.27
N LEU A 131 -18.65 -18.89 7.16
CA LEU A 131 -17.40 -18.14 6.97
C LEU A 131 -16.27 -18.80 7.77
N SER A 132 -15.10 -18.94 7.15
CA SER A 132 -13.90 -19.43 7.83
C SER A 132 -12.79 -18.39 7.76
N LEU A 133 -12.39 -17.88 8.92
CA LEU A 133 -11.28 -16.95 9.11
C LEU A 133 -9.97 -17.72 9.34
N ILE A 134 -8.93 -17.38 8.59
CA ILE A 134 -7.65 -18.10 8.62
C ILE A 134 -6.49 -17.09 8.79
N PRO A 135 -5.76 -17.12 9.92
CA PRO A 135 -4.67 -16.19 10.20
C PRO A 135 -3.29 -16.79 9.81
N PHE A 136 -2.93 -16.77 8.52
CA PHE A 136 -1.62 -17.28 8.08
C PHE A 136 -0.43 -16.43 8.58
N HIS A 137 -0.68 -15.14 8.81
CA HIS A 137 0.28 -14.18 9.34
C HIS A 137 -0.37 -13.35 10.46
N PRO A 138 0.39 -12.83 11.45
CA PRO A 138 -0.20 -12.03 12.54
C PRO A 138 -1.13 -10.91 12.06
N TYR A 139 -0.75 -10.20 10.99
CA TYR A 139 -1.53 -9.06 10.46
C TYR A 139 -2.23 -9.33 9.13
N ARG A 140 -2.19 -10.56 8.60
CA ARG A 140 -2.81 -10.91 7.31
C ARG A 140 -3.71 -12.12 7.48
N TRP A 141 -4.99 -11.84 7.66
CA TRP A 141 -6.00 -12.87 7.83
C TRP A 141 -6.92 -12.91 6.61
N TYR A 142 -7.51 -14.07 6.38
CA TYR A 142 -8.29 -14.35 5.19
C TYR A 142 -9.64 -14.96 5.57
N ILE A 143 -10.72 -14.53 4.92
CA ILE A 143 -12.00 -15.21 4.99
C ILE A 143 -12.25 -15.94 3.68
N ARG A 144 -12.52 -17.24 3.78
CA ARG A 144 -12.97 -18.07 2.66
C ARG A 144 -14.50 -18.01 2.55
N LEU A 145 -15.00 -17.81 1.34
CA LEU A 145 -16.42 -17.84 1.02
C LEU A 145 -16.67 -18.77 -0.17
N ALA A 146 -17.68 -19.63 -0.04
CA ALA A 146 -18.15 -20.47 -1.14
C ALA A 146 -18.91 -19.63 -2.19
N ASN A 147 -19.68 -18.63 -1.74
CA ASN A 147 -20.47 -17.75 -2.58
C ASN A 147 -19.86 -16.35 -2.64
N ILE A 148 -19.99 -15.69 -3.79
CA ILE A 148 -19.53 -14.31 -3.99
C ILE A 148 -20.47 -13.38 -3.20
N PRO A 149 -19.98 -12.62 -2.21
CA PRO A 149 -20.80 -11.64 -1.51
C PRO A 149 -21.04 -10.42 -2.41
N GLU A 150 -22.27 -9.91 -2.44
CA GLU A 150 -22.60 -8.68 -3.17
C GLU A 150 -22.28 -7.44 -2.33
N ILE A 151 -20.99 -7.27 -2.00
CA ILE A 151 -20.42 -6.11 -1.31
C ILE A 151 -19.27 -5.48 -2.09
N TYR A 152 -19.08 -4.18 -1.88
CA TYR A 152 -17.89 -3.42 -2.27
C TYR A 152 -17.20 -2.91 -1.01
N THR A 153 -15.89 -3.11 -0.95
CA THR A 153 -15.07 -2.79 0.22
C THR A 153 -14.08 -1.68 -0.08
N GLN A 154 -13.48 -1.11 0.97
CA GLN A 154 -12.39 -0.15 0.88
C GLN A 154 -11.09 -0.80 1.32
N THR A 155 -9.97 -0.47 0.68
CA THR A 155 -8.67 -1.02 1.07
C THR A 155 -8.32 -0.59 2.49
N LEU A 156 -7.57 -1.42 3.23
CA LEU A 156 -7.12 -1.05 4.58
C LEU A 156 -6.38 0.29 4.54
N SER A 157 -5.50 0.45 3.54
CA SER A 157 -4.73 1.66 3.30
C SER A 157 -5.58 2.93 3.15
N SER A 158 -6.76 2.84 2.51
CA SER A 158 -7.66 3.99 2.35
C SER A 158 -8.53 4.27 3.57
N ALA A 159 -8.68 3.30 4.47
CA ALA A 159 -9.44 3.42 5.72
C ALA A 159 -8.60 3.83 6.94
N THR A 160 -7.29 3.51 6.95
CA THR A 160 -6.37 3.89 8.04
C THR A 160 -6.36 5.42 8.25
N CYS A 161 -6.46 5.83 9.51
CA CYS A 161 -6.53 7.22 9.95
C CYS A 161 -7.71 8.03 9.36
N LYS A 162 -8.77 7.36 8.87
CA LYS A 162 -9.99 8.01 8.41
C LYS A 162 -11.21 7.62 9.22
N ASN A 163 -12.27 8.42 9.09
CA ASN A 163 -13.58 8.10 9.63
C ASN A 163 -14.20 6.90 8.89
N ILE A 164 -14.31 5.76 9.56
CA ILE A 164 -14.80 4.53 8.92
C ILE A 164 -16.31 4.51 8.68
N ASN A 165 -17.10 5.41 9.28
CA ASN A 165 -18.57 5.38 9.18
C ASN A 165 -19.06 5.44 7.71
N TYR A 166 -18.25 6.00 6.81
CA TYR A 166 -18.53 6.12 5.38
C TYR A 166 -17.75 5.14 4.50
N LEU A 167 -16.94 4.26 5.12
CA LEU A 167 -16.01 3.35 4.44
C LEU A 167 -16.35 1.87 4.68
N LEU A 168 -17.37 1.58 5.49
CA LEU A 168 -17.85 0.22 5.69
C LEU A 168 -18.40 -0.39 4.38
N PRO A 169 -18.47 -1.73 4.27
CA PRO A 169 -18.91 -2.40 3.06
C PRO A 169 -20.33 -1.96 2.62
N ILE A 170 -20.46 -1.58 1.35
CA ILE A 170 -21.74 -1.22 0.72
C ILE A 170 -22.19 -2.31 -0.25
N GLY A 171 -23.48 -2.38 -0.57
CA GLY A 171 -24.03 -3.37 -1.50
C GLY A 171 -25.23 -4.11 -0.92
N LYS A 172 -25.71 -5.14 -1.62
CA LYS A 172 -26.93 -5.87 -1.23
C LYS A 172 -26.74 -6.62 0.09
N ASP A 173 -25.56 -7.14 0.33
CA ASP A 173 -25.24 -7.90 1.54
C ASP A 173 -24.68 -7.02 2.68
N SER A 174 -24.63 -5.69 2.51
CA SER A 174 -24.02 -4.74 3.47
C SER A 174 -24.52 -4.92 4.90
N MET A 175 -25.82 -5.11 5.11
CA MET A 175 -26.40 -5.30 6.45
C MET A 175 -25.87 -6.56 7.16
N LYS A 176 -25.66 -7.66 6.41
CA LYS A 176 -25.06 -8.89 6.97
C LYS A 176 -23.63 -8.62 7.43
N TRP A 177 -22.85 -7.92 6.60
CA TRP A 177 -21.45 -7.63 6.90
C TRP A 177 -21.26 -6.59 8.00
N HIS A 178 -22.12 -5.57 8.09
CA HIS A 178 -22.16 -4.65 9.23
C HIS A 178 -22.49 -5.37 10.54
N ARG A 179 -23.44 -6.32 10.50
CA ARG A 179 -23.78 -7.14 11.65
C ARG A 179 -22.56 -7.94 12.12
N ILE A 180 -21.92 -8.68 11.22
CA ILE A 180 -20.69 -9.46 11.51
C ILE A 180 -19.60 -8.55 12.09
N PHE A 181 -19.36 -7.39 11.47
CA PHE A 181 -18.36 -6.44 11.93
C PHE A 181 -18.62 -5.95 13.36
N ASN A 182 -19.87 -5.61 13.70
CA ASN A 182 -20.24 -5.19 15.06
C ASN A 182 -20.14 -6.33 16.08
N GLU A 183 -20.53 -7.54 15.70
CA GLU A 183 -20.48 -8.72 16.57
C GLU A 183 -19.04 -9.10 16.92
N ILE A 184 -18.13 -9.02 15.94
CA ILE A 184 -16.70 -9.22 16.17
C ILE A 184 -16.14 -8.16 17.11
N GLN A 185 -16.57 -6.90 17.01
CA GLN A 185 -16.14 -5.87 17.97
C GLN A 185 -16.57 -6.19 19.40
N MET A 186 -17.83 -6.59 19.60
CA MET A 186 -18.32 -6.98 20.92
C MET A 186 -17.54 -8.17 21.48
N LEU A 187 -17.28 -9.18 20.64
CA LEU A 187 -16.51 -10.36 21.01
C LEU A 187 -15.07 -10.02 21.41
N LEU A 188 -14.41 -9.16 20.64
CA LEU A 188 -13.02 -8.78 20.89
C LEU A 188 -12.88 -7.84 22.09
N PHE A 189 -13.90 -7.04 22.41
CA PHE A 189 -13.90 -6.18 23.58
C PHE A 189 -13.73 -6.96 24.90
N GLU A 190 -14.44 -8.09 25.03
CA GLU A 190 -14.38 -8.95 26.23
C GLU A 190 -13.22 -9.96 26.20
N HIS A 191 -12.43 -10.00 25.12
CA HIS A 191 -11.43 -11.04 24.92
C HIS A 191 -10.28 -10.96 25.95
N PRO A 192 -9.91 -12.07 26.63
CA PRO A 192 -8.85 -12.07 27.65
C PRO A 192 -7.50 -11.53 27.18
N LEU A 193 -7.14 -11.76 25.91
CA LEU A 193 -5.91 -11.18 25.34
C LEU A 193 -5.95 -9.65 25.32
N ASN A 194 -7.08 -9.03 24.96
CA ASN A 194 -7.18 -7.57 24.98
C ASN A 194 -7.14 -7.02 26.41
N GLN A 195 -7.69 -7.75 27.38
CA GLN A 195 -7.54 -7.39 28.80
C GLN A 195 -6.07 -7.47 29.25
N ALA A 196 -5.34 -8.50 28.83
CA ALA A 196 -3.91 -8.64 29.12
C ALA A 196 -3.04 -7.60 28.38
N ARG A 197 -3.45 -7.16 27.19
CA ARG A 197 -2.81 -6.05 26.44
C ARG A 197 -3.04 -4.73 27.16
N ALA A 198 -4.28 -4.44 27.57
CA ALA A 198 -4.61 -3.24 28.34
C ALA A 198 -3.84 -3.17 29.67
N ALA A 199 -3.69 -4.30 30.37
CA ALA A 199 -2.88 -4.37 31.60
C ALA A 199 -1.37 -4.10 31.39
N ARG A 200 -0.90 -4.11 30.14
CA ARG A 200 0.48 -3.80 29.73
C ARG A 200 0.59 -2.49 28.95
N ASP A 201 -0.45 -1.65 28.98
CA ASP A 201 -0.55 -0.40 28.21
C ASP A 201 -0.37 -0.59 26.68
N GLN A 202 -0.72 -1.78 26.18
CA GLN A 202 -0.68 -2.09 24.75
C GLN A 202 -2.02 -1.83 24.08
N VAL A 203 -1.97 -1.32 22.85
CA VAL A 203 -3.16 -1.09 22.03
C VAL A 203 -3.89 -2.41 21.76
N ALA A 204 -5.20 -2.42 22.02
CA ALA A 204 -6.07 -3.58 21.83
C ALA A 204 -6.36 -3.82 20.34
N VAL A 205 -6.48 -5.09 19.94
CA VAL A 205 -7.01 -5.47 18.62
C VAL A 205 -8.51 -5.69 18.78
N ASN A 206 -9.31 -4.68 18.48
CA ASN A 206 -10.74 -4.67 18.84
C ASN A 206 -11.68 -4.81 17.64
N SER A 207 -11.17 -4.96 16.42
CA SER A 207 -11.97 -5.23 15.23
C SER A 207 -11.13 -5.90 14.14
N ILE A 208 -11.78 -6.25 13.03
CA ILE A 208 -11.15 -6.69 11.78
C ILE A 208 -11.69 -5.89 10.59
N TRP A 209 -10.84 -5.56 9.63
CA TRP A 209 -11.23 -4.84 8.42
C TRP A 209 -11.38 -5.80 7.24
N PHE A 210 -12.57 -5.87 6.65
CA PHE A 210 -12.86 -6.72 5.49
C PHE A 210 -12.57 -5.99 4.18
N TRP A 211 -11.69 -6.53 3.35
CA TRP A 211 -11.33 -5.85 2.10
C TRP A 211 -10.73 -6.75 1.02
N GLY A 212 -10.56 -6.19 -0.19
CA GLY A 212 -9.73 -6.79 -1.24
C GLY A 212 -10.29 -8.09 -1.81
N GLY A 213 -11.61 -8.20 -1.88
CA GLY A 213 -12.31 -9.44 -2.20
C GLY A 213 -12.14 -9.88 -3.65
N GLY A 214 -11.98 -11.19 -3.87
CA GLY A 214 -11.96 -11.75 -5.21
C GLY A 214 -11.62 -13.23 -5.30
N ARG A 215 -11.60 -13.72 -6.53
CA ARG A 215 -10.96 -14.97 -6.94
C ARG A 215 -9.56 -14.71 -7.48
N ILE A 216 -8.68 -15.71 -7.41
CA ILE A 216 -7.32 -15.58 -7.95
C ILE A 216 -7.38 -15.24 -9.46
N PRO A 217 -6.80 -14.12 -9.91
CA PRO A 217 -6.79 -13.76 -11.33
C PRO A 217 -5.99 -14.80 -12.13
N GLN A 218 -6.40 -15.02 -13.37
CA GLN A 218 -5.71 -15.88 -14.33
C GLN A 218 -4.94 -15.02 -15.33
N ASP A 219 -3.90 -15.57 -15.94
CA ASP A 219 -3.16 -14.95 -17.05
C ASP A 219 -2.61 -13.55 -16.73
N VAL A 220 -2.05 -13.38 -15.52
CA VAL A 220 -1.45 -12.12 -15.09
C VAL A 220 -0.10 -11.92 -15.78
N HIS A 221 0.07 -10.76 -16.43
CA HIS A 221 1.30 -10.39 -17.12
C HIS A 221 1.77 -9.00 -16.73
N SER A 222 3.05 -8.90 -16.35
CA SER A 222 3.70 -7.63 -16.06
C SER A 222 4.41 -7.08 -17.29
N SER A 223 4.39 -5.76 -17.44
CA SER A 223 5.23 -5.04 -18.42
C SER A 223 6.66 -4.82 -17.91
N TYR A 224 6.93 -5.12 -16.62
CA TYR A 224 8.25 -5.02 -16.02
C TYR A 224 8.98 -6.36 -16.11
N SER A 225 10.26 -6.29 -16.42
CA SER A 225 11.17 -7.43 -16.34
C SER A 225 11.59 -7.76 -14.91
N GLN A 226 11.60 -6.74 -14.03
CA GLN A 226 12.06 -6.89 -12.65
C GLN A 226 11.39 -5.87 -11.73
N VAL A 227 11.09 -6.31 -10.51
CA VAL A 227 10.49 -5.51 -9.43
C VAL A 227 11.43 -5.51 -8.24
N TRP A 228 11.66 -4.33 -7.66
CA TRP A 228 12.49 -4.11 -6.48
C TRP A 228 11.64 -3.43 -5.40
N SER A 229 11.37 -4.14 -4.33
CA SER A 229 10.45 -3.68 -3.30
C SER A 229 10.61 -4.48 -2.01
N ASP A 230 10.29 -3.86 -0.88
CA ASP A 230 10.06 -4.56 0.39
C ASP A 230 8.55 -4.67 0.72
N GLU A 231 7.69 -4.15 -0.16
CA GLU A 231 6.23 -4.14 -0.02
C GLU A 231 5.60 -5.47 -0.47
N ASN A 232 4.76 -6.06 0.38
CA ASN A 232 4.28 -7.43 0.24
C ASN A 232 3.39 -7.68 -0.98
N LEU A 233 2.50 -6.76 -1.35
CA LEU A 233 1.59 -6.95 -2.49
C LEU A 233 2.36 -6.95 -3.82
N SER A 234 3.37 -6.10 -3.95
CA SER A 234 4.23 -6.05 -5.13
C SER A 234 5.04 -7.34 -5.32
N GLN A 235 5.48 -7.96 -4.23
CA GLN A 235 6.06 -9.30 -4.25
C GLN A 235 5.04 -10.33 -4.75
N ALA A 236 3.85 -10.37 -4.14
CA ALA A 236 2.80 -11.32 -4.51
C ALA A 236 2.35 -11.17 -5.98
N LEU A 237 2.25 -9.92 -6.46
CA LEU A 237 1.94 -9.62 -7.86
C LEU A 237 3.04 -10.09 -8.81
N ALA A 238 4.31 -9.88 -8.44
CA ALA A 238 5.43 -10.36 -9.23
C ALA A 238 5.48 -11.89 -9.30
N GLU A 239 5.16 -12.59 -8.21
CA GLU A 239 5.08 -14.06 -8.19
C GLU A 239 4.01 -14.59 -9.15
N ILE A 240 2.77 -14.08 -9.08
CA ILE A 240 1.69 -14.54 -9.96
C ILE A 240 1.92 -14.14 -11.43
N SER A 241 2.65 -13.05 -11.68
CA SER A 241 3.00 -12.59 -13.03
C SER A 241 4.30 -13.18 -13.56
N ASN A 242 4.92 -14.12 -12.84
CA ASN A 242 6.23 -14.71 -13.15
C ASN A 242 7.33 -13.65 -13.42
N THR A 243 7.26 -12.54 -12.71
CA THR A 243 8.21 -11.42 -12.80
C THR A 243 9.24 -11.56 -11.69
N THR A 244 10.50 -11.28 -12.00
CA THR A 244 11.57 -11.39 -11.00
C THR A 244 11.39 -10.32 -9.92
N HIS A 245 11.22 -10.73 -8.68
CA HIS A 245 11.15 -9.85 -7.51
C HIS A 245 12.44 -9.88 -6.69
N ASN A 246 12.89 -8.73 -6.21
CA ASN A 246 14.03 -8.60 -5.29
C ASN A 246 13.71 -7.56 -4.20
N LYS A 247 14.35 -7.70 -3.04
CA LYS A 247 14.38 -6.64 -2.02
C LYS A 247 15.07 -5.39 -2.55
N LEU A 248 14.82 -4.24 -1.93
CA LEU A 248 15.47 -2.99 -2.32
C LEU A 248 17.01 -3.13 -2.27
N PRO A 249 17.74 -2.60 -3.27
CA PRO A 249 19.19 -2.72 -3.32
C PRO A 249 19.85 -1.86 -2.25
N GLU A 250 20.82 -2.43 -1.53
CA GLU A 250 21.58 -1.71 -0.48
C GLU A 250 22.52 -0.63 -1.06
N ASN A 251 23.02 -0.83 -2.29
CA ASN A 251 23.92 0.10 -2.97
C ASN A 251 23.38 0.43 -4.37
N ILE A 252 22.81 1.63 -4.49
CA ILE A 252 22.13 2.10 -5.70
C ILE A 252 23.12 2.35 -6.85
N ASP A 253 24.31 2.89 -6.57
CA ASP A 253 25.32 3.14 -7.60
C ASP A 253 25.81 1.84 -8.24
N HIS A 254 26.08 0.83 -7.41
CA HIS A 254 26.47 -0.50 -7.89
C HIS A 254 25.31 -1.16 -8.66
N TRP A 255 24.10 -1.08 -8.10
CA TRP A 255 22.91 -1.63 -8.74
C TRP A 255 22.68 -1.04 -10.14
N ILE A 256 22.76 0.28 -10.31
CA ILE A 256 22.65 0.95 -11.62
C ILE A 256 23.69 0.45 -12.62
N GLN A 257 24.91 0.13 -12.17
CA GLN A 257 26.00 -0.33 -13.04
C GLN A 257 25.84 -1.79 -13.48
N THR A 258 25.40 -2.65 -12.58
CA THR A 258 25.30 -4.10 -12.86
C THR A 258 24.00 -4.50 -13.53
N ASN A 259 22.98 -3.66 -13.45
CA ASN A 259 21.65 -4.05 -13.85
C ASN A 259 21.41 -3.86 -15.35
N THR A 260 21.20 -4.97 -16.03
CA THR A 260 21.01 -5.03 -17.49
C THR A 260 19.55 -5.11 -17.90
N SER A 261 18.61 -5.21 -16.94
CA SER A 261 17.18 -5.40 -17.22
C SER A 261 16.56 -4.17 -17.91
N GLU A 262 15.70 -4.42 -18.90
CA GLU A 262 15.15 -3.36 -19.74
C GLU A 262 14.16 -2.46 -19.01
N ASN A 263 13.13 -3.02 -18.39
CA ASN A 263 12.04 -2.27 -17.75
C ASN A 263 11.92 -2.70 -16.29
N GLN A 264 12.09 -1.75 -15.38
CA GLN A 264 12.15 -2.05 -13.96
C GLN A 264 11.18 -1.20 -13.17
N LEU A 265 10.59 -1.80 -12.15
CA LEU A 265 9.77 -1.13 -11.15
C LEU A 265 10.51 -1.15 -9.82
N VAL A 266 10.64 0.00 -9.19
CA VAL A 266 11.12 0.16 -7.81
C VAL A 266 9.99 0.81 -7.02
N ILE A 267 9.65 0.26 -5.85
CA ILE A 267 8.62 0.82 -4.97
C ILE A 267 9.28 1.25 -3.66
N LEU A 268 9.13 2.53 -3.31
CA LEU A 268 9.64 3.11 -2.07
C LEU A 268 8.46 3.63 -1.26
N ASP A 269 7.95 2.83 -0.34
CA ASP A 269 6.75 3.11 0.46
C ASP A 269 7.05 3.75 1.83
N ASN A 270 8.32 4.05 2.11
CA ASN A 270 8.79 4.59 3.39
C ASN A 270 8.21 5.98 3.78
N LEU A 271 7.60 6.70 2.84
CA LEU A 271 6.90 7.96 3.11
C LEU A 271 5.42 7.78 3.44
N LEU A 272 4.80 6.67 2.99
CA LEU A 272 3.36 6.47 3.04
C LEU A 272 2.82 6.47 4.47
N ASN A 273 3.46 5.71 5.36
CA ASN A 273 2.99 5.60 6.74
C ASN A 273 3.30 6.86 7.55
N GLU A 274 4.43 7.53 7.29
CA GLU A 274 4.75 8.77 7.98
C GLU A 274 3.77 9.89 7.60
N ASP A 275 3.32 9.93 6.34
CA ASP A 275 2.23 10.81 5.87
C ASP A 275 0.89 10.45 6.51
N LYS A 276 0.46 9.18 6.42
CA LYS A 276 -0.83 8.72 7.00
C LYS A 276 -0.96 8.99 8.50
N TYR A 277 0.10 8.77 9.25
CA TYR A 277 0.11 8.96 10.70
C TYR A 277 0.52 10.38 11.11
N ASN A 278 0.57 11.33 10.17
CA ASN A 278 0.91 12.73 10.41
C ASN A 278 2.27 12.94 11.12
N ASN A 279 3.23 12.07 10.85
CA ASN A 279 4.60 12.17 11.38
C ASN A 279 5.51 12.99 10.45
N ALA A 280 5.27 14.30 10.45
CA ALA A 280 5.99 15.25 9.60
C ALA A 280 7.52 15.20 9.79
N TYR A 281 8.00 14.95 11.01
CA TYR A 281 9.43 14.88 11.29
C TYR A 281 10.09 13.70 10.56
N LYS A 282 9.60 12.46 10.77
CA LYS A 282 10.17 11.29 10.11
C LYS A 282 9.98 11.33 8.60
N TRP A 283 8.85 11.85 8.12
CA TRP A 283 8.64 12.05 6.69
C TRP A 283 9.73 12.94 6.08
N ARG A 284 10.09 14.06 6.72
CA ARG A 284 11.19 14.93 6.25
C ARG A 284 12.54 14.23 6.26
N GLU A 285 12.84 13.46 7.30
CA GLU A 285 14.11 12.72 7.39
C GLU A 285 14.19 11.61 6.33
N ASN A 286 13.12 10.83 6.14
CA ASN A 286 13.04 9.81 5.10
C ASN A 286 13.17 10.44 3.70
N LEU A 287 12.56 11.59 3.46
CA LEU A 287 12.68 12.28 2.18
C LEU A 287 14.11 12.78 1.89
N LYS A 288 14.85 13.27 2.91
CA LYS A 288 16.29 13.60 2.80
C LYS A 288 17.13 12.38 2.48
N GLU A 289 16.80 11.25 3.08
CA GLU A 289 17.46 9.99 2.80
C GLU A 289 17.20 9.53 1.36
N LEU A 290 15.96 9.64 0.86
CA LEU A 290 15.63 9.35 -0.53
C LEU A 290 16.38 10.23 -1.53
N GLU A 291 16.56 11.52 -1.24
CA GLU A 291 17.39 12.41 -2.06
C GLU A 291 18.84 11.92 -2.16
N ARG A 292 19.43 11.52 -1.03
CA ARG A 292 20.82 11.04 -0.98
C ARG A 292 20.99 9.67 -1.64
N ILE A 293 20.11 8.72 -1.32
CA ILE A 293 20.25 7.30 -1.72
C ILE A 293 19.72 7.07 -3.13
N TRP A 294 18.59 7.69 -3.50
CA TRP A 294 17.91 7.41 -4.76
C TRP A 294 18.03 8.55 -5.75
N PHE A 295 17.54 9.75 -5.45
CA PHE A 295 17.41 10.80 -6.47
C PHE A 295 18.77 11.31 -6.99
N MET A 296 19.76 11.48 -6.13
CA MET A 296 21.10 11.95 -6.54
C MET A 296 21.84 10.93 -7.42
N PRO A 297 21.92 9.63 -7.07
CA PRO A 297 22.47 8.60 -7.96
C PRO A 297 21.70 8.47 -9.28
N LEU A 298 20.36 8.44 -9.24
CA LEU A 298 19.53 8.34 -10.44
C LEU A 298 19.70 9.54 -11.37
N TYR A 299 19.81 10.76 -10.82
CA TYR A 299 20.09 11.96 -11.58
C TYR A 299 21.45 11.90 -12.28
N THR A 300 22.47 11.39 -11.59
CA THR A 300 23.82 11.19 -12.13
C THR A 300 23.82 10.13 -13.23
N ALA A 301 23.14 9.01 -13.00
CA ALA A 301 22.98 7.94 -13.98
C ALA A 301 22.25 8.39 -15.26
N LEU A 302 21.22 9.23 -15.11
CA LEU A 302 20.50 9.82 -16.24
C LEU A 302 21.39 10.76 -17.06
N LYS A 303 22.26 11.55 -16.42
CA LYS A 303 23.26 12.38 -17.11
C LYS A 303 24.26 11.55 -17.91
N ASN A 304 24.69 10.44 -17.33
CA ASN A 304 25.73 9.55 -17.87
C ASN A 304 25.21 8.55 -18.91
N ASN A 305 23.93 8.59 -19.29
CA ASN A 305 23.24 7.59 -20.16
C ASN A 305 23.18 6.17 -19.61
N GLN A 306 23.29 5.98 -18.29
CA GLN A 306 23.08 4.66 -17.69
C GLN A 306 21.57 4.34 -17.60
N ILE A 307 20.74 5.39 -17.50
CA ILE A 307 19.28 5.32 -17.54
C ILE A 307 18.78 6.05 -18.79
N ASN A 308 17.97 5.38 -19.59
CA ASN A 308 17.38 5.95 -20.81
C ASN A 308 16.14 6.80 -20.48
N LYS A 309 15.28 6.25 -19.61
CA LYS A 309 14.03 6.84 -19.16
C LYS A 309 13.84 6.55 -17.67
N LEU A 310 13.50 7.59 -16.91
CA LEU A 310 13.07 7.50 -15.52
C LEU A 310 11.62 8.01 -15.44
N ILE A 311 10.76 7.25 -14.80
CA ILE A 311 9.40 7.65 -14.43
C ILE A 311 9.39 7.74 -12.91
N ILE A 312 9.01 8.89 -12.36
CA ILE A 312 8.74 9.01 -10.93
C ILE A 312 7.23 9.16 -10.80
N SER A 313 6.59 8.18 -10.16
CA SER A 313 5.16 8.18 -9.95
C SER A 313 4.85 8.31 -8.46
N THR A 314 3.87 9.15 -8.14
CA THR A 314 3.41 9.37 -6.77
C THR A 314 1.91 9.55 -6.79
N THR A 315 1.26 8.98 -5.78
CA THR A 315 -0.17 9.17 -5.54
C THR A 315 -0.40 9.98 -4.27
N ASN A 316 -1.47 10.76 -4.26
CA ASN A 316 -2.06 11.40 -3.09
C ASN A 316 -3.58 11.12 -3.09
N GLU A 317 -4.33 11.72 -2.16
CA GLU A 317 -5.77 11.47 -2.03
C GLU A 317 -6.62 11.89 -3.23
N ASN A 318 -6.11 12.78 -4.09
CA ASN A 318 -6.88 13.39 -5.19
C ASN A 318 -6.41 12.93 -6.58
N VAL A 319 -5.09 12.76 -6.76
CA VAL A 319 -4.49 12.48 -8.07
C VAL A 319 -3.25 11.61 -7.96
N THR A 320 -2.96 10.90 -9.05
CA THR A 320 -1.68 10.23 -9.30
C THR A 320 -0.91 11.02 -10.36
N TYR A 321 0.34 11.36 -10.04
CA TYR A 321 1.27 12.03 -10.95
C TYR A 321 2.30 11.05 -11.48
N ASP A 322 2.57 11.13 -12.79
CA ASP A 322 3.75 10.52 -13.39
C ASP A 322 4.66 11.61 -13.97
N PHE A 323 5.88 11.70 -13.45
CA PHE A 323 6.93 12.58 -13.93
C PHE A 323 7.86 11.76 -14.82
N VAL A 324 7.69 11.88 -16.13
CA VAL A 324 8.50 11.16 -17.12
C VAL A 324 9.70 12.00 -17.53
N ILE A 325 10.90 11.51 -17.30
CA ILE A 325 12.15 12.19 -17.64
C ILE A 325 13.10 11.28 -18.43
N THR A 326 13.72 11.88 -19.44
CA THR A 326 14.81 11.29 -20.23
C THR A 326 16.01 12.24 -20.19
N ARG A 327 17.18 11.77 -20.63
CA ARG A 327 18.37 12.63 -20.72
C ARG A 327 18.13 13.89 -21.56
N ASN A 328 17.38 13.79 -22.66
CA ASN A 328 17.08 14.93 -23.53
C ASN A 328 16.30 16.03 -22.78
N ASN A 329 15.50 15.66 -21.78
CA ASN A 329 14.80 16.63 -20.96
C ASN A 329 15.74 17.44 -20.05
N LEU A 330 16.91 16.90 -19.67
CA LEU A 330 17.90 17.62 -18.86
C LEU A 330 18.41 18.90 -19.54
N TRP A 331 18.41 18.92 -20.87
CA TRP A 331 18.81 20.06 -21.70
C TRP A 331 17.78 21.18 -21.79
N LYS A 332 16.60 21.06 -21.17
CA LYS A 332 15.63 22.16 -21.04
C LYS A 332 16.20 23.24 -20.11
N PHE A 333 17.17 24.02 -20.57
CA PHE A 333 17.84 25.07 -19.79
C PHE A 333 16.91 26.25 -19.47
N TRP A 334 15.86 26.42 -20.27
CA TRP A 334 14.80 27.41 -20.06
C TRP A 334 13.80 27.01 -18.96
N ALA A 335 13.75 25.73 -18.56
CA ALA A 335 12.86 25.29 -17.50
C ALA A 335 13.42 25.71 -16.13
N THR A 336 12.71 26.64 -15.48
CA THR A 336 13.05 27.07 -14.10
C THR A 336 12.87 25.90 -13.15
N ILE A 337 13.88 25.66 -12.31
CA ILE A 337 13.78 24.64 -11.26
C ILE A 337 12.84 25.18 -10.19
N LYS A 338 11.79 24.43 -9.89
CA LYS A 338 10.78 24.77 -8.89
C LYS A 338 11.06 24.01 -7.60
N PRO A 339 10.83 24.64 -6.43
CA PRO A 339 10.97 23.95 -5.15
C PRO A 339 9.93 22.85 -5.01
N LEU A 340 10.18 21.85 -4.16
CA LEU A 340 9.25 20.74 -3.97
C LEU A 340 7.84 21.20 -3.55
N SER A 341 7.75 22.26 -2.74
CA SER A 341 6.48 22.86 -2.30
C SER A 341 5.58 23.33 -3.45
N TYR A 342 6.16 23.70 -4.60
CA TYR A 342 5.39 24.05 -5.81
C TYR A 342 4.54 22.88 -6.31
N TYR A 343 5.05 21.66 -6.22
CA TYR A 343 4.36 20.46 -6.68
C TYR A 343 3.33 19.97 -5.67
N ALA A 344 3.56 20.21 -4.38
CA ALA A 344 2.61 19.87 -3.33
C ALA A 344 1.33 20.75 -3.38
N VAL A 345 1.48 22.05 -3.66
CA VAL A 345 0.35 23.00 -3.63
C VAL A 345 -0.49 22.97 -4.92
N ASN A 346 0.11 22.63 -6.07
CA ASN A 346 -0.58 22.63 -7.36
C ASN A 346 -1.34 21.33 -7.68
N GLN A 347 -1.64 20.54 -6.63
CA GLN A 347 -2.48 19.36 -6.70
C GLN A 347 -3.97 19.73 -6.72
N LYS A 348 -4.41 20.32 -7.84
CA LYS A 348 -5.83 20.60 -8.07
C LYS A 348 -6.53 19.42 -8.71
#